data_AF-A0A2E4CTC9-F1
#
_entry.id   AF-A0A2E4CTC9-F1
#
_cell.length_a   1.000
_cell.length_b   1.000
_cell.length_c   1.000
_cell.angle_alpha   90.00
_cell.angle_beta   90.00
_cell.angle_gamma   90.00
#
_symmetry.space_group_name_H-M   'P 1'
#
loop_
_entity.id
_entity.type
_entity.pdbx_description
1 polymer ?
#
loop_
_entity_poly.entity_id
_entity_poly.type
_entity_poly.pdbx_seq_one_letter_code
_entity_poly.pdbx_strand_id
1 'polypeptide(L)'
;MRADRRRGDYIDEICEFSAYDESGSVQISGVEYFAQVDIPGDGTAWGTWNGEANATHAQTPLGDLTRDGACWVGEKARVCARALSPEAEKRARAAWPTAGWLRPDAPFYWQQCLGADGPLEPGAPIVLHPCENTRDRIFERGADSTLTIADRPDLCLDLEGPGMMKPPILILNTCDAKSARFVLAGGKDSSGAIKAPGGLCSTIPGTEEDTGSAPYQVVMQPCDDPGAKVMEFDFTN
;
A
#
# COMPACT_ATOMS: atom_id res chain seq x y z
N MET A 1 21.48 -2.54 -13.45
CA MET A 1 22.76 -2.72 -14.19
C MET A 1 23.15 -4.20 -14.02
N ARG A 2 24.08 -4.77 -14.80
CA ARG A 2 24.55 -6.16 -14.56
C ARG A 2 25.68 -6.14 -13.53
N ALA A 3 25.61 -7.01 -12.54
CA ALA A 3 26.73 -7.34 -11.65
C ALA A 3 26.99 -8.84 -11.65
N ASP A 4 28.26 -9.16 -11.81
CA ASP A 4 28.90 -10.46 -11.89
C ASP A 4 28.95 -11.14 -10.50
N ARG A 5 28.83 -12.46 -10.48
CA ARG A 5 28.72 -13.31 -9.29
C ARG A 5 30.06 -13.36 -8.54
N ARG A 6 30.09 -12.85 -7.29
CA ARG A 6 30.65 -13.55 -6.11
C ARG A 6 30.41 -12.80 -4.77
N ARG A 7 29.76 -13.52 -3.84
CA ARG A 7 29.56 -13.31 -2.38
C ARG A 7 28.58 -12.22 -1.95
N GLY A 8 27.40 -12.66 -1.48
CA GLY A 8 26.31 -11.85 -0.92
C GLY A 8 25.09 -11.93 -1.82
N ASP A 9 23.95 -12.35 -1.28
CA ASP A 9 22.67 -12.15 -1.96
C ASP A 9 22.38 -10.65 -1.87
N TYR A 10 22.32 -9.99 -3.02
CA TYR A 10 22.01 -8.55 -3.12
C TYR A 10 20.63 -8.41 -3.73
N ILE A 11 19.80 -7.60 -3.10
CA ILE A 11 18.55 -7.12 -3.68
C ILE A 11 18.92 -5.91 -4.55
N ASP A 12 19.04 -6.12 -5.86
CA ASP A 12 19.31 -5.10 -6.87
C ASP A 12 18.06 -4.92 -7.73
N GLU A 13 17.08 -4.22 -7.16
CA GLU A 13 15.83 -3.86 -7.82
C GLU A 13 15.68 -2.34 -7.93
N ILE A 14 14.69 -1.90 -8.70
CA ILE A 14 14.25 -0.50 -8.64
C ILE A 14 13.52 -0.37 -7.30
N CYS A 15 13.85 0.67 -6.54
CA CYS A 15 13.21 0.94 -5.26
C CYS A 15 12.67 2.36 -5.24
N GLU A 16 11.59 2.55 -4.51
CA GLU A 16 11.17 3.85 -4.01
C GLU A 16 12.04 4.29 -2.84
N PHE A 17 12.20 5.60 -2.74
CA PHE A 17 12.94 6.25 -1.68
C PHE A 17 12.03 7.24 -0.98
N SER A 18 11.88 7.09 0.33
CA SER A 18 11.08 7.97 1.17
C SER A 18 11.95 8.49 2.31
N ALA A 19 12.09 9.82 2.41
CA ALA A 19 12.71 10.44 3.58
C ALA A 19 11.66 10.61 4.68
N TYR A 20 12.00 10.25 5.92
CA TYR A 20 11.11 10.40 7.07
C TYR A 20 11.10 11.82 7.61
N ASP A 21 12.26 12.49 7.57
CA ASP A 21 12.49 13.75 8.24
C ASP A 21 13.67 14.51 7.59
N GLU A 22 14.01 15.66 8.18
CA GLU A 22 15.14 16.48 7.78
C GLU A 22 16.50 15.91 8.22
N SER A 23 16.52 14.92 9.13
CA SER A 23 17.77 14.30 9.58
C SER A 23 18.38 13.37 8.52
N GLY A 24 17.58 13.05 7.50
CA GLY A 24 17.98 12.19 6.39
C GLY A 24 17.74 10.72 6.68
N SER A 25 16.93 10.39 7.69
CA SER A 25 16.43 9.04 7.91
C SER A 25 15.56 8.63 6.71
N VAL A 26 15.75 7.42 6.20
CA VAL A 26 15.15 6.99 4.93
C VAL A 26 14.59 5.59 5.00
N GLN A 27 13.54 5.36 4.23
CA GLN A 27 13.10 4.05 3.80
C GLN A 27 13.39 3.86 2.32
N ILE A 28 13.90 2.68 1.98
CA ILE A 28 14.05 2.23 0.61
C ILE A 28 13.16 1.01 0.45
N SER A 29 12.17 1.12 -0.42
CA SER A 29 11.15 0.10 -0.63
C SER A 29 11.24 -0.44 -2.05
N GLY A 30 11.60 -1.70 -2.19
CA GLY A 30 11.41 -2.47 -3.41
C GLY A 30 10.00 -3.06 -3.46
N VAL A 31 9.80 -4.06 -4.32
CA VAL A 31 8.53 -4.77 -4.38
C VAL A 31 8.39 -5.60 -3.10
N GLU A 32 9.22 -6.62 -2.93
CA GLU A 32 9.08 -7.60 -1.82
C GLU A 32 9.88 -7.23 -0.57
N TYR A 33 10.85 -6.33 -0.70
CA TYR A 33 11.80 -6.00 0.35
C TYR A 33 11.80 -4.51 0.65
N PHE A 34 12.08 -4.18 1.91
CA PHE A 34 12.35 -2.81 2.30
C PHE A 34 13.37 -2.74 3.42
N ALA A 35 14.12 -1.66 3.43
CA ALA A 35 15.10 -1.34 4.45
C ALA A 35 14.87 0.07 4.96
N GLN A 36 15.09 0.26 6.25
CA GLN A 36 15.10 1.56 6.90
C GLN A 36 16.52 1.86 7.35
N VAL A 37 16.93 3.11 7.18
CA VAL A 37 18.17 3.64 7.70
C VAL A 37 17.83 4.86 8.55
N ASP A 38 17.95 4.69 9.85
CA ASP A 38 17.72 5.75 10.82
C ASP A 38 19.00 6.57 10.99
N ILE A 39 18.88 7.90 10.85
CA ILE A 39 19.99 8.84 10.99
C ILE A 39 19.59 9.86 12.06
N PRO A 40 19.90 9.64 13.34
CA PRO A 40 19.47 10.52 14.43
C PRO A 40 20.14 11.92 14.43
N GLY A 41 20.96 12.25 13.44
CA GLY A 41 21.56 13.58 13.26
C GLY A 41 22.91 13.79 13.96
N ASP A 42 23.43 12.80 14.67
CA ASP A 42 24.76 12.80 15.29
C ASP A 42 25.87 12.23 14.38
N GLY A 43 25.52 11.92 13.12
CA GLY A 43 26.41 11.33 12.14
C GLY A 43 26.52 9.81 12.22
N THR A 44 25.86 9.16 13.18
CA THR A 44 25.66 7.71 13.18
C THR A 44 24.45 7.33 12.32
N ALA A 45 24.42 6.09 11.83
CA ALA A 45 23.26 5.53 11.18
C ALA A 45 23.07 4.08 11.63
N TRP A 46 21.82 3.65 11.76
CA TRP A 46 21.47 2.27 12.06
C TRP A 46 20.50 1.76 11.00
N GLY A 47 20.66 0.51 10.57
CA GLY A 47 19.79 -0.08 9.56
C GLY A 47 18.95 -1.23 10.09
N THR A 48 17.71 -1.32 9.58
CA THR A 48 16.85 -2.51 9.69
C THR A 48 16.26 -2.87 8.34
N TRP A 49 15.83 -4.11 8.17
CA TRP A 49 15.12 -4.57 6.98
C TRP A 49 14.10 -5.65 7.33
N ASN A 50 13.25 -5.98 6.38
CA ASN A 50 12.14 -6.92 6.57
C ASN A 50 12.58 -8.40 6.62
N GLY A 51 13.79 -8.73 6.16
CA GLY A 51 14.39 -10.06 6.32
C GLY A 51 13.86 -11.11 5.33
N GLU A 52 12.54 -11.23 5.24
CA GLU A 52 11.83 -12.15 4.37
C GLU A 52 11.00 -11.37 3.34
N ALA A 53 10.83 -11.95 2.15
CA ALA A 53 10.00 -11.36 1.10
C ALA A 53 8.57 -11.13 1.63
N ASN A 54 8.04 -9.93 1.40
CA ASN A 54 6.68 -9.51 1.80
C ASN A 54 6.43 -9.44 3.31
N ALA A 55 7.44 -9.61 4.16
CA ALA A 55 7.27 -9.38 5.59
C ALA A 55 6.85 -7.92 5.85
N THR A 56 5.93 -7.71 6.80
CA THR A 56 5.28 -6.41 7.03
C THR A 56 6.09 -5.46 7.88
N HIS A 57 7.15 -5.92 8.53
CA HIS A 57 7.89 -5.14 9.54
C HIS A 57 9.40 -5.26 9.32
N ALA A 58 10.12 -4.14 9.41
CA ALA A 58 11.59 -4.11 9.34
C ALA A 58 12.21 -4.24 10.74
N GLN A 59 12.22 -5.46 11.29
CA GLN A 59 12.83 -5.74 12.61
C GLN A 59 14.19 -6.42 12.53
N THR A 60 14.61 -6.88 11.36
CA THR A 60 15.89 -7.57 11.22
C THR A 60 17.01 -6.53 11.20
N PRO A 61 17.97 -6.57 12.15
CA PRO A 61 19.02 -5.54 12.22
C PRO A 61 20.06 -5.73 11.11
N LEU A 62 20.32 -4.66 10.36
CA LEU A 62 21.47 -4.54 9.46
C LEU A 62 22.73 -4.10 10.22
N GLY A 63 22.56 -3.48 11.39
CA GLY A 63 23.63 -3.03 12.27
C GLY A 63 23.97 -1.55 12.11
N ASP A 64 25.08 -1.15 12.73
CA ASP A 64 25.65 0.18 12.59
C ASP A 64 26.12 0.39 11.14
N LEU A 65 25.77 1.55 10.58
CA LEU A 65 26.12 1.95 9.24
C LEU A 65 26.84 3.30 9.27
N THR A 66 27.74 3.48 8.32
CA THR A 66 28.39 4.77 8.05
C THR A 66 28.08 5.19 6.63
N ARG A 67 27.81 6.48 6.43
CA ARG A 67 27.54 7.02 5.09
C ARG A 67 28.81 7.04 4.24
N ASP A 68 28.75 6.37 3.09
CA ASP A 68 29.79 6.34 2.05
C ASP A 68 29.14 6.70 0.70
N GLY A 69 29.22 7.99 0.36
CA GLY A 69 28.59 8.56 -0.84
C GLY A 69 27.07 8.38 -0.85
N ALA A 70 26.58 7.61 -1.82
CA ALA A 70 25.17 7.29 -1.99
C ALA A 70 24.72 6.05 -1.20
N CYS A 71 25.57 5.53 -0.31
CA CYS A 71 25.31 4.32 0.42
C CYS A 71 25.53 4.49 1.92
N TRP A 72 24.92 3.61 2.70
CA TRP A 72 25.17 3.36 4.11
C TRP A 72 25.75 1.96 4.25
N VAL A 73 26.96 1.88 4.80
CA VAL A 73 27.78 0.68 4.80
C VAL A 73 28.11 0.31 6.23
N GLY A 74 27.84 -0.94 6.59
CA GLY A 74 28.25 -1.55 7.85
C GLY A 74 28.98 -2.86 7.62
N GLU A 75 29.24 -3.58 8.71
CA GLU A 75 29.93 -4.88 8.65
C GLU A 75 29.13 -5.93 7.87
N LYS A 76 27.80 -5.89 7.99
CA LYS A 76 26.89 -6.94 7.48
C LYS A 76 26.12 -6.53 6.23
N ALA A 77 26.04 -5.24 5.95
CA ALA A 77 25.10 -4.72 4.97
C ALA A 77 25.61 -3.47 4.25
N ARG A 78 25.09 -3.28 3.04
CA ARG A 78 25.24 -2.06 2.26
C ARG A 78 23.89 -1.69 1.69
N VAL A 79 23.39 -0.53 2.09
CA VAL A 79 22.13 0.04 1.59
C VAL A 79 22.49 1.22 0.70
N CYS A 80 22.06 1.25 -0.55
CA CYS A 80 22.41 2.32 -1.49
C CYS A 80 21.15 2.99 -2.06
N ALA A 81 21.10 4.32 -2.00
CA ALA A 81 20.10 5.14 -2.67
C ALA A 81 20.78 5.95 -3.78
N ARG A 82 20.74 5.43 -5.02
CA ARG A 82 21.32 6.10 -6.18
C ARG A 82 20.21 6.61 -7.08
N ALA A 83 20.28 7.89 -7.45
CA ALA A 83 19.37 8.44 -8.44
C ALA A 83 19.50 7.69 -9.78
N LEU A 84 18.36 7.44 -10.41
CA LEU A 84 18.32 6.91 -11.77
C LEU A 84 18.65 8.02 -12.78
N SER A 85 19.16 7.65 -13.97
CA SER A 85 19.20 8.62 -15.08
C SER A 85 17.77 8.99 -15.49
N PRO A 86 17.52 10.18 -16.08
CA PRO A 86 16.16 10.58 -16.46
C PRO A 86 15.42 9.53 -17.33
N GLU A 87 16.13 8.88 -18.27
CA GLU A 87 15.55 7.84 -19.12
C GLU A 87 15.31 6.54 -18.35
N ALA A 88 16.21 6.19 -17.43
CA ALA A 88 16.04 5.02 -16.57
C ALA A 88 14.90 5.24 -15.57
N GLU A 89 14.76 6.44 -15.02
CA GLU A 89 13.65 6.85 -14.16
C GLU A 89 12.32 6.80 -14.92
N LYS A 90 12.27 7.34 -16.15
CA LYS A 90 11.07 7.25 -16.98
C LYS A 90 10.66 5.81 -17.26
N ARG A 91 11.62 4.93 -17.58
CA ARG A 91 11.35 3.50 -17.78
C ARG A 91 10.95 2.81 -16.48
N ALA A 92 11.61 3.13 -15.38
CA ALA A 92 11.32 2.60 -14.05
C ALA A 92 9.89 2.98 -13.64
N ARG A 93 9.50 4.25 -13.74
CA ARG A 93 8.12 4.71 -13.46
C ARG A 93 7.08 4.06 -14.37
N ALA A 94 7.42 3.79 -15.64
CA ALA A 94 6.53 3.10 -16.56
C ALA A 94 6.42 1.59 -16.31
N ALA A 95 7.41 1.01 -15.63
CA ALA A 95 7.46 -0.40 -15.25
C ALA A 95 7.11 -0.65 -13.78
N TRP A 96 7.01 0.42 -12.98
CA TRP A 96 6.60 0.38 -11.59
C TRP A 96 5.14 -0.06 -11.52
N PRO A 97 4.73 -0.85 -10.52
CA PRO A 97 3.33 -1.19 -10.36
C PRO A 97 2.50 0.09 -10.33
N THR A 98 1.58 0.23 -11.29
CA THR A 98 0.49 1.22 -11.25
C THR A 98 -0.51 0.91 -10.14
N ALA A 99 -0.36 -0.27 -9.54
CA ALA A 99 -0.98 -0.69 -8.32
C ALA A 99 -0.50 0.18 -7.15
N GLY A 100 -1.43 0.98 -6.67
CA GLY A 100 -1.29 1.79 -5.47
C GLY A 100 -2.00 1.16 -4.28
N TRP A 101 -1.70 1.74 -3.14
CA TRP A 101 -2.37 1.50 -1.87
C TRP A 101 -3.58 2.41 -1.74
N LEU A 102 -4.61 1.92 -1.06
CA LEU A 102 -5.68 2.76 -0.54
C LEU A 102 -5.58 2.76 0.99
N ARG A 103 -5.13 3.88 1.55
CA ARG A 103 -4.97 4.06 3.01
C ARG A 103 -6.06 4.96 3.53
N PRO A 104 -6.72 4.65 4.67
CA PRO A 104 -7.69 5.57 5.23
C PRO A 104 -7.04 6.89 5.64
N ASP A 105 -7.64 8.01 5.27
CA ASP A 105 -7.26 9.34 5.75
C ASP A 105 -7.92 9.59 7.11
N ALA A 106 -7.39 8.89 8.11
CA ALA A 106 -7.85 8.97 9.48
C ALA A 106 -6.71 8.61 10.45
N PRO A 107 -6.47 9.40 11.51
CA PRO A 107 -5.32 9.23 12.41
C PRO A 107 -5.16 7.86 13.07
N PHE A 108 -6.24 7.10 13.23
CA PHE A 108 -6.20 5.78 13.88
C PHE A 108 -5.83 4.63 12.92
N TYR A 109 -5.89 4.86 11.61
CA TYR A 109 -5.74 3.82 10.60
C TYR A 109 -4.50 4.02 9.72
N TRP A 110 -3.53 4.83 10.15
CA TRP A 110 -2.35 5.21 9.34
C TRP A 110 -1.44 4.02 8.94
N GLN A 111 -1.50 2.91 9.69
CA GLN A 111 -0.81 1.65 9.37
C GLN A 111 -1.72 0.64 8.66
N GLN A 112 -2.96 1.01 8.37
CA GLN A 112 -3.93 0.11 7.74
C GLN A 112 -4.05 0.45 6.26
N CYS A 113 -4.18 -0.59 5.46
CA CYS A 113 -4.40 -0.50 4.04
C CYS A 113 -5.64 -1.30 3.69
N LEU A 114 -6.36 -0.81 2.69
CA LEU A 114 -7.40 -1.59 2.06
C LEU A 114 -6.73 -2.71 1.27
N GLY A 115 -7.19 -3.94 1.44
CA GLY A 115 -6.62 -5.11 0.80
C GLY A 115 -7.58 -6.29 0.86
N ALA A 116 -7.22 -7.37 0.17
CA ALA A 116 -8.01 -8.59 0.19
C ALA A 116 -7.69 -9.42 1.43
N ASP A 117 -8.73 -9.85 2.15
CA ASP A 117 -8.59 -10.83 3.23
C ASP A 117 -8.38 -12.23 2.62
N GLY A 118 -7.11 -12.59 2.46
CA GLY A 118 -6.73 -13.85 1.81
C GLY A 118 -6.15 -13.64 0.39
N PRO A 119 -6.17 -14.69 -0.44
CA PRO A 119 -5.75 -14.63 -1.84
C PRO A 119 -6.66 -13.72 -2.69
N LEU A 120 -6.12 -13.18 -3.79
CA LEU A 120 -6.90 -12.44 -4.80
C LEU A 120 -7.74 -13.40 -5.63
N GLU A 121 -8.92 -13.77 -5.12
CA GLU A 121 -9.86 -14.69 -5.74
C GLU A 121 -11.31 -14.20 -5.60
N PRO A 122 -12.24 -14.64 -6.45
CA PRO A 122 -13.65 -14.28 -6.31
C PRO A 122 -14.21 -14.70 -4.95
N GLY A 123 -14.98 -13.81 -4.31
CA GLY A 123 -15.52 -13.97 -2.97
C GLY A 123 -14.58 -13.50 -1.85
N ALA A 124 -13.33 -13.13 -2.14
CA ALA A 124 -12.42 -12.60 -1.13
C ALA A 124 -12.94 -11.25 -0.60
N PRO A 125 -13.13 -11.08 0.72
CA PRO A 125 -13.52 -9.80 1.31
C PRO A 125 -12.44 -8.74 1.10
N ILE A 126 -12.85 -7.50 0.86
CA ILE A 126 -11.96 -6.34 0.91
C ILE A 126 -12.12 -5.68 2.28
N VAL A 127 -11.03 -5.64 3.04
CA VAL A 127 -10.98 -5.21 4.44
C VAL A 127 -9.85 -4.22 4.65
N LEU A 128 -9.85 -3.57 5.80
CA LEU A 128 -8.68 -2.84 6.28
C LEU A 128 -7.84 -3.73 7.18
N HIS A 129 -6.57 -3.85 6.87
CA HIS A 129 -5.63 -4.61 7.67
C HIS A 129 -4.26 -3.95 7.67
N PRO A 130 -3.31 -4.39 8.53
CA PRO A 130 -1.98 -3.81 8.54
C PRO A 130 -1.36 -3.92 7.15
N CYS A 131 -0.83 -2.82 6.66
CA CYS A 131 -0.28 -2.70 5.31
C CYS A 131 0.81 -3.75 5.04
N GLU A 132 0.59 -4.59 4.02
CA GLU A 132 1.53 -5.57 3.46
C GLU A 132 2.11 -5.05 2.13
N ASN A 133 3.43 -4.84 2.07
CA ASN A 133 4.10 -4.04 1.02
C ASN A 133 3.74 -4.35 -0.43
N THR A 134 3.44 -5.61 -0.74
CA THR A 134 3.03 -6.04 -2.10
C THR A 134 1.59 -6.47 -2.17
N ARG A 135 1.08 -7.08 -1.10
CA ARG A 135 -0.24 -7.73 -1.12
C ARG A 135 -1.39 -6.73 -1.21
N ASP A 136 -1.17 -5.51 -0.73
CA ASP A 136 -2.22 -4.49 -0.68
C ASP A 136 -2.06 -3.42 -1.76
N ARG A 137 -0.95 -3.49 -2.50
CA ARG A 137 -0.73 -2.76 -3.75
C ARG A 137 -1.46 -3.47 -4.88
N ILE A 138 -2.78 -3.43 -4.82
CA ILE A 138 -3.63 -4.14 -5.78
C ILE A 138 -4.60 -3.21 -6.51
N PHE A 139 -4.61 -1.92 -6.21
CA PHE A 139 -5.57 -0.99 -6.81
C PHE A 139 -4.93 -0.14 -7.89
N GLU A 140 -5.52 -0.12 -9.08
CA GLU A 140 -5.19 0.88 -10.08
C GLU A 140 -6.28 1.94 -10.12
N ARG A 141 -5.86 3.19 -10.31
CA ARG A 141 -6.77 4.31 -10.49
C ARG A 141 -6.72 4.82 -11.92
N GLY A 142 -7.80 4.61 -12.66
CA GLY A 142 -7.99 5.15 -14.01
C GLY A 142 -8.05 6.68 -14.03
N ALA A 143 -7.85 7.27 -15.21
CA ALA A 143 -7.91 8.73 -15.40
C ALA A 143 -9.29 9.32 -15.06
N ASP A 144 -10.34 8.51 -15.12
CA ASP A 144 -11.71 8.84 -14.74
C ASP A 144 -12.05 8.44 -13.29
N SER A 145 -11.00 8.25 -12.47
CA SER A 145 -11.05 7.83 -11.07
C SER A 145 -11.63 6.45 -10.80
N THR A 146 -11.84 5.64 -11.84
CA THR A 146 -12.25 4.23 -11.66
C THR A 146 -11.18 3.46 -10.91
N LEU A 147 -11.59 2.64 -9.96
CA LEU A 147 -10.72 1.69 -9.27
C LEU A 147 -10.83 0.31 -9.93
N THR A 148 -9.68 -0.29 -10.26
CA THR A 148 -9.56 -1.66 -10.80
C THR A 148 -8.53 -2.46 -10.02
N ILE A 149 -8.51 -3.79 -10.20
CA ILE A 149 -7.52 -4.65 -9.58
C ILE A 149 -6.31 -4.80 -10.52
N ALA A 150 -5.15 -4.36 -10.07
CA ALA A 150 -3.90 -4.42 -10.82
C ALA A 150 -3.54 -5.85 -11.20
N ASP A 151 -3.02 -6.04 -12.42
CA ASP A 151 -2.59 -7.33 -12.97
C ASP A 151 -3.65 -8.45 -12.96
N ARG A 152 -4.91 -8.13 -12.64
CA ARG A 152 -6.04 -9.05 -12.55
C ARG A 152 -7.27 -8.50 -13.27
N PRO A 153 -7.24 -8.41 -14.62
CA PRO A 153 -8.37 -7.91 -15.40
C PRO A 153 -9.61 -8.83 -15.31
N ASP A 154 -9.45 -10.04 -14.77
CA ASP A 154 -10.51 -10.99 -14.47
C ASP A 154 -11.21 -10.70 -13.13
N LEU A 155 -10.64 -9.85 -12.26
CA LEU A 155 -11.18 -9.51 -10.94
C LEU A 155 -11.62 -8.05 -10.83
N CYS A 156 -12.81 -7.85 -10.28
CA CYS A 156 -13.45 -6.56 -10.09
C CYS A 156 -13.86 -6.42 -8.63
N LEU A 157 -13.94 -5.17 -8.16
CA LEU A 157 -14.66 -4.86 -6.93
C LEU A 157 -16.15 -5.15 -7.14
N ASP A 158 -16.80 -5.68 -6.12
CA ASP A 158 -18.23 -5.95 -6.09
C ASP A 158 -18.79 -5.80 -4.67
N LEU A 159 -20.11 -5.86 -4.55
CA LEU A 159 -20.83 -5.80 -3.29
C LEU A 159 -21.48 -7.13 -2.96
N GLU A 160 -21.26 -7.61 -1.75
CA GLU A 160 -22.01 -8.72 -1.18
C GLU A 160 -22.90 -8.23 -0.04
N GLY A 161 -24.19 -8.59 -0.06
CA GLY A 161 -25.10 -8.31 1.03
C GLY A 161 -25.04 -9.43 2.09
N PRO A 162 -24.57 -9.18 3.33
CA PRO A 162 -24.39 -10.24 4.32
C PRO A 162 -25.70 -10.67 5.02
N GLY A 163 -26.84 -10.56 4.33
CA GLY A 163 -28.18 -10.90 4.81
C GLY A 163 -29.15 -9.71 4.93
N MET A 164 -30.43 -9.99 5.20
CA MET A 164 -31.46 -8.96 5.34
C MET A 164 -31.10 -8.01 6.50
N MET A 165 -31.04 -6.70 6.20
CA MET A 165 -30.80 -5.57 7.13
C MET A 165 -29.34 -5.18 7.44
N LYS A 166 -28.33 -5.83 6.85
CA LYS A 166 -26.93 -5.39 7.01
C LYS A 166 -26.44 -4.60 5.80
N PRO A 167 -25.62 -3.55 5.98
CA PRO A 167 -24.97 -2.88 4.86
C PRO A 167 -24.13 -3.87 4.03
N PRO A 168 -24.12 -3.74 2.69
CA PRO A 168 -23.27 -4.56 1.85
C PRO A 168 -21.79 -4.31 2.13
N ILE A 169 -20.97 -5.32 1.92
CA ILE A 169 -19.52 -5.29 2.11
C ILE A 169 -18.82 -5.28 0.76
N LEU A 170 -17.59 -4.77 0.71
CA LEU A 170 -16.76 -4.86 -0.47
C LEU A 170 -16.15 -6.28 -0.57
N ILE A 171 -16.21 -6.87 -1.77
CA ILE A 171 -15.57 -8.14 -2.10
C ILE A 171 -14.87 -8.05 -3.46
N LEU A 172 -14.02 -9.02 -3.76
CA LEU A 172 -13.57 -9.32 -5.11
C LEU A 172 -14.56 -10.27 -5.78
N ASN A 173 -14.81 -10.06 -7.06
CA ASN A 173 -15.61 -10.97 -7.88
C ASN A 173 -15.06 -11.04 -9.30
N THR A 174 -15.53 -12.00 -10.10
CA THR A 174 -15.18 -12.06 -11.52
C THR A 174 -15.73 -10.85 -12.27
N CYS A 175 -14.90 -10.21 -13.08
CA CYS A 175 -15.33 -9.14 -13.97
C CYS A 175 -16.24 -9.70 -15.09
N ASP A 176 -17.38 -9.04 -15.31
CA ASP A 176 -18.24 -9.24 -16.47
C ASP A 176 -18.79 -7.90 -17.00
N ALA A 177 -19.61 -7.95 -18.05
CA ALA A 177 -20.17 -6.75 -18.68
C ALA A 177 -21.10 -5.92 -17.76
N LYS A 178 -21.47 -6.44 -16.60
CA LYS A 178 -22.36 -5.81 -15.60
C LYS A 178 -21.62 -5.43 -14.32
N SER A 179 -20.32 -5.74 -14.20
CA SER A 179 -19.54 -5.40 -13.02
C SER A 179 -19.70 -3.92 -12.67
N ALA A 180 -19.97 -3.68 -11.39
CA ALA A 180 -20.16 -2.35 -10.86
C ALA A 180 -18.88 -1.53 -11.01
N ARG A 181 -19.04 -0.27 -11.39
CA ARG A 181 -17.93 0.67 -11.51
C ARG A 181 -17.74 1.42 -10.20
N PHE A 182 -16.63 1.14 -9.53
CA PHE A 182 -16.23 1.84 -8.31
C PHE A 182 -15.30 2.99 -8.66
N VAL A 183 -15.44 4.12 -7.96
CA VAL A 183 -14.59 5.30 -8.16
C VAL A 183 -14.05 5.83 -6.84
N LEU A 184 -12.82 6.32 -6.85
CA LEU A 184 -12.27 7.11 -5.73
C LEU A 184 -12.60 8.59 -5.96
N ALA A 185 -13.43 9.17 -5.09
CA ALA A 185 -14.00 10.50 -5.32
C ALA A 185 -13.04 11.68 -5.09
N GLY A 186 -11.83 11.44 -4.56
CA GLY A 186 -10.80 12.46 -4.34
C GLY A 186 -10.16 12.95 -5.63
N GLY A 187 -9.39 14.03 -5.60
CA GLY A 187 -8.51 14.43 -6.69
C GLY A 187 -7.26 13.54 -6.78
N LYS A 188 -6.31 13.87 -7.67
CA LYS A 188 -5.02 13.18 -7.75
C LYS A 188 -4.20 13.31 -6.45
N ASP A 189 -4.33 14.46 -5.80
CA ASP A 189 -3.56 14.84 -4.61
C ASP A 189 -4.47 15.06 -3.38
N SER A 190 -5.65 14.42 -3.37
CA SER A 190 -6.55 14.49 -2.22
C SER A 190 -7.19 13.14 -1.94
N SER A 191 -7.45 12.91 -0.67
CA SER A 191 -8.32 11.84 -0.22
C SER A 191 -9.73 11.93 -0.78
N GLY A 192 -10.41 10.79 -0.77
CA GLY A 192 -11.85 10.76 -0.99
C GLY A 192 -12.47 9.39 -0.76
N ALA A 193 -13.80 9.37 -0.68
CA ALA A 193 -14.54 8.13 -0.48
C ALA A 193 -14.50 7.21 -1.71
N ILE A 194 -14.50 5.90 -1.47
CA ILE A 194 -14.81 4.92 -2.50
C ILE A 194 -16.31 4.93 -2.72
N LYS A 195 -16.74 5.18 -3.95
CA LYS A 195 -18.15 5.25 -4.34
C LYS A 195 -18.50 4.06 -5.22
N ALA A 196 -19.56 3.35 -4.83
CA ALA A 196 -20.19 2.33 -5.66
C ALA A 196 -21.37 2.94 -6.45
N PRO A 197 -21.83 2.26 -7.52
CA PRO A 197 -23.10 2.60 -8.15
C PRO A 197 -24.26 2.61 -7.15
N GLY A 198 -25.27 3.44 -7.41
CA GLY A 198 -26.42 3.57 -6.51
C GLY A 198 -26.22 4.54 -5.34
N GLY A 199 -25.12 5.31 -5.33
CA GLY A 199 -24.91 6.37 -4.34
C GLY A 199 -24.42 5.84 -2.98
N LEU A 200 -23.73 4.70 -2.97
CA LEU A 200 -23.13 4.15 -1.76
C LEU A 200 -21.66 4.57 -1.64
N CYS A 201 -21.25 4.85 -0.43
CA CYS A 201 -19.90 5.26 -0.05
C CYS A 201 -19.30 4.29 0.98
N SER A 202 -17.99 4.11 0.92
CA SER A 202 -17.22 3.36 1.90
C SER A 202 -17.35 3.95 3.30
N THR A 203 -17.59 3.08 4.27
CA THR A 203 -17.70 3.41 5.69
C THR A 203 -17.06 2.30 6.51
N ILE A 204 -16.59 2.65 7.70
CA ILE A 204 -16.18 1.69 8.72
C ILE A 204 -17.22 1.80 9.84
N PRO A 205 -17.99 0.75 10.14
CA PRO A 205 -18.99 0.78 11.20
C PRO A 205 -18.38 1.19 12.54
N GLY A 206 -18.92 2.25 13.15
CA GLY A 206 -18.42 2.78 14.42
C GLY A 206 -18.91 2.00 15.63
N THR A 207 -18.42 0.77 15.83
CA THR A 207 -18.52 0.03 17.12
C THR A 207 -17.27 -0.80 17.44
N GLU A 208 -16.08 -0.35 17.02
CA GLU A 208 -14.79 -0.95 17.43
C GLU A 208 -14.03 -0.08 18.47
N GLU A 209 -14.76 0.62 19.34
CA GLU A 209 -14.25 0.79 20.71
C GLU A 209 -14.53 -0.57 21.39
N ASP A 210 -13.60 -1.49 21.59
CA ASP A 210 -12.51 -1.28 22.55
C ASP A 210 -11.23 -2.11 22.36
N THR A 211 -11.13 -3.09 21.45
CA THR A 211 -9.91 -3.97 21.36
C THR A 211 -9.75 -4.74 20.04
N GLY A 212 -10.51 -4.41 18.99
CA GLY A 212 -10.52 -5.17 17.73
C GLY A 212 -9.16 -5.19 17.05
N SER A 213 -8.56 -6.37 16.93
CA SER A 213 -7.41 -6.58 16.05
C SER A 213 -7.94 -6.60 14.61
N ALA A 214 -7.32 -5.85 13.71
CA ALA A 214 -7.57 -5.97 12.28
C ALA A 214 -7.64 -7.46 11.83
N PRO A 215 -8.45 -7.80 10.81
CA PRO A 215 -9.02 -6.89 9.80
C PRO A 215 -10.34 -6.20 10.19
N TYR A 216 -10.49 -4.92 9.82
CA TYR A 216 -11.74 -4.16 9.93
C TYR A 216 -12.56 -4.29 8.65
N GLN A 217 -13.85 -4.57 8.80
CA GLN A 217 -14.75 -4.69 7.64
C GLN A 217 -15.10 -3.31 7.06
N VAL A 218 -14.96 -3.16 5.74
CA VAL A 218 -15.44 -1.99 5.00
C VAL A 218 -16.82 -2.27 4.46
N VAL A 219 -17.78 -1.43 4.84
CA VAL A 219 -19.18 -1.54 4.40
C VAL A 219 -19.57 -0.34 3.56
N MET A 220 -20.60 -0.51 2.74
CA MET A 220 -21.10 0.52 1.83
C MET A 220 -22.46 1.02 2.30
N GLN A 221 -22.53 2.31 2.63
CA GLN A 221 -23.76 2.97 3.09
C GLN A 221 -24.12 4.13 2.15
N PRO A 222 -25.39 4.61 2.13
CA PRO A 222 -25.74 5.78 1.34
C PRO A 222 -24.83 6.98 1.67
N CYS A 223 -24.26 7.61 0.65
CA CYS A 223 -23.32 8.72 0.81
C CYS A 223 -23.95 9.94 1.49
N ASP A 224 -25.26 10.09 1.41
CA ASP A 224 -26.06 11.20 1.95
C ASP A 224 -26.66 10.90 3.33
N ASP A 225 -26.43 9.70 3.88
CA ASP A 225 -26.87 9.36 5.22
C ASP A 225 -26.05 10.17 6.24
N PRO A 226 -26.68 11.08 7.02
CA PRO A 226 -25.98 11.88 8.02
C PRO A 226 -25.41 11.06 9.18
N GLY A 227 -25.84 9.80 9.35
CA GLY A 227 -25.29 8.85 10.30
C GLY A 227 -24.12 8.04 9.75
N ALA A 228 -23.90 8.02 8.43
CA ALA A 228 -22.80 7.32 7.81
C ALA A 228 -21.48 8.09 8.02
N LYS A 229 -20.55 7.49 8.75
CA LYS A 229 -19.17 8.00 8.85
C LYS A 229 -18.41 7.57 7.61
N VAL A 230 -18.61 8.31 6.52
CA VAL A 230 -17.91 8.08 5.25
C VAL A 230 -16.42 8.11 5.49
N MET A 231 -15.75 7.03 5.08
CA MET A 231 -14.31 6.90 5.15
C MET A 231 -13.70 7.37 3.83
N GLU A 232 -12.71 8.24 3.93
CA GLU A 232 -11.90 8.70 2.83
C GLU A 232 -10.58 7.95 2.77
N PHE A 233 -10.05 7.79 1.55
CA PHE A 233 -8.84 7.05 1.29
C PHE A 233 -7.86 7.88 0.46
N ASP A 234 -6.61 7.89 0.89
CA ASP A 234 -5.47 8.34 0.11
C ASP A 234 -5.02 7.23 -0.82
N PHE A 235 -4.83 7.59 -2.08
CA PHE A 235 -4.27 6.69 -3.08
C PHE A 235 -2.78 7.01 -3.29
N THR A 236 -1.91 6.05 -3.03
CA THR A 236 -0.46 6.21 -3.21
C THR A 236 0.12 5.08 -4.04
N ASN A 237 0.77 5.45 -5.16
CA ASN A 237 1.52 4.54 -6.03
C ASN A 237 2.97 4.41 -5.59
#